data_AF-A0A919BXJ5-F1
#
_entry.id   AF-A0A919BXJ5-F1
#
_cell.length_a   1.000
_cell.length_b   1.000
_cell.length_c   1.000
_cell.angle_alpha   90.00
_cell.angle_beta   90.00
_cell.angle_gamma   90.00
#
_symmetry.space_group_name_H-M   'P 1'
#
loop_
_entity.id
_entity.type
_entity.pdbx_description
1 polymer ?
#
loop_
_entity_poly.entity_id
_entity_poly.type
_entity_poly.pdbx_seq_one_letter_code
_entity_poly.pdbx_strand_id
1 'polypeptide(L)'
;MTPAPTPPPAPASPAPGTPAPEEPPAPAPPPPPATTTAPRPAAAPPVALPHYKRTARPQPKRTSSPVTTMLLITAPAVIATAILRPRSR
;
A
#
# COMPACT_ATOMS: atom_id res chain seq x y z
N MET A 1 35.90 -35.37 -51.92
CA MET A 1 34.70 -34.55 -51.66
C MET A 1 34.48 -34.51 -50.16
N THR A 2 34.72 -33.37 -49.52
CA THR A 2 34.48 -33.16 -48.08
C THR A 2 33.48 -32.01 -47.96
N PRO A 3 32.35 -32.17 -47.27
CA PRO A 3 31.41 -31.06 -47.09
C PRO A 3 31.97 -30.02 -46.10
N ALA A 4 31.76 -28.75 -46.40
CA ALA A 4 32.14 -27.63 -45.55
C ALA A 4 31.22 -27.52 -44.30
N PRO A 5 31.71 -27.06 -43.14
CA PRO A 5 30.88 -26.88 -41.95
C PRO A 5 29.96 -25.66 -42.09
N THR A 6 28.69 -25.83 -41.68
CA THR A 6 27.67 -24.77 -41.65
C THR A 6 27.96 -23.77 -40.51
N PRO A 7 27.88 -22.44 -40.75
CA PRO A 7 28.06 -21.44 -39.69
C PRO A 7 26.87 -21.39 -38.72
N PRO A 8 27.08 -20.98 -37.45
CA PRO A 8 26.01 -20.81 -36.47
C PRO A 8 25.12 -19.59 -36.79
N PRO A 9 23.84 -19.59 -36.38
CA PRO A 9 22.94 -18.46 -36.58
C PRO A 9 23.35 -17.24 -35.73
N ALA A 10 23.29 -16.06 -36.33
CA ALA A 10 23.58 -14.79 -35.66
C ALA A 10 22.49 -14.42 -34.62
N PRO A 11 22.82 -13.70 -33.54
CA PRO A 11 21.82 -13.19 -32.60
C PRO A 11 20.91 -12.18 -33.28
N ALA A 12 19.60 -12.30 -33.04
CA ALA A 12 18.62 -11.34 -33.54
C ALA A 12 18.87 -9.96 -32.92
N SER A 13 19.03 -8.93 -33.76
CA SER A 13 19.01 -7.53 -33.32
C SER A 13 17.67 -7.20 -32.66
N PRO A 14 17.64 -6.50 -31.51
CA PRO A 14 16.40 -5.99 -30.97
C PRO A 14 15.82 -4.91 -31.91
N ALA A 15 14.55 -5.08 -32.28
CA ALA A 15 13.84 -4.13 -33.12
C ALA A 15 13.75 -2.74 -32.45
N PRO A 16 13.89 -1.63 -33.19
CA PRO A 16 13.64 -0.29 -32.65
C PRO A 16 12.15 -0.06 -32.47
N GLY A 17 11.74 0.36 -31.27
CA GLY A 17 10.43 0.98 -31.05
C GLY A 17 9.48 0.16 -30.19
N THR A 18 9.45 0.48 -28.90
CA THR A 18 8.22 0.41 -28.11
C THR A 18 8.11 1.74 -27.37
N PRO A 19 7.10 2.59 -27.63
CA PRO A 19 6.89 3.78 -26.83
C PRO A 19 6.48 3.35 -25.42
N ALA A 20 7.13 3.91 -24.40
CA ALA A 20 6.71 3.75 -23.02
C ALA A 20 5.30 4.34 -22.82
N PRO A 21 4.41 3.71 -22.04
CA PRO A 21 3.13 4.32 -21.68
C PRO A 21 3.38 5.63 -20.90
N GLU A 22 2.87 6.77 -21.39
CA GLU A 22 2.84 8.01 -20.62
C GLU A 22 1.91 7.85 -19.41
N GLU A 23 2.45 8.09 -18.21
CA GLU A 23 1.70 8.05 -16.96
C GLU A 23 0.77 9.27 -16.88
N PRO A 24 -0.54 9.09 -16.59
CA PRO A 24 -1.47 10.21 -16.50
C PRO A 24 -1.11 11.12 -15.33
N PRO A 25 -1.35 12.45 -15.44
CA PRO A 25 -1.00 13.40 -14.40
C PRO A 25 -1.78 13.13 -13.11
N ALA A 26 -1.10 13.27 -11.97
CA ALA A 26 -1.68 13.06 -10.66
C ALA A 26 -2.83 14.05 -10.38
N PRO A 27 -3.90 13.62 -9.67
CA PRO A 27 -5.00 14.50 -9.28
C PRO A 27 -4.53 15.68 -8.42
N ALA A 28 -5.08 16.87 -8.67
CA ALA A 28 -4.77 18.07 -7.90
C ALA A 28 -5.25 17.94 -6.43
N PRO A 29 -4.53 18.54 -5.46
CA PRO A 29 -4.94 18.52 -4.07
C PRO A 29 -6.25 19.31 -3.85
N PRO A 30 -7.07 18.92 -2.85
CA PRO A 30 -8.31 19.62 -2.55
C PRO A 30 -8.07 21.04 -2.02
N PRO A 31 -9.02 21.97 -2.21
CA PRO A 31 -8.90 23.32 -1.69
C PRO A 31 -8.92 23.36 -0.16
N PRO A 32 -8.28 24.35 0.47
CA PRO A 32 -8.31 24.51 1.92
C PRO A 32 -9.73 24.84 2.42
N PRO A 33 -10.10 24.42 3.65
CA PRO A 33 -11.40 24.74 4.21
C PRO A 33 -11.54 26.26 4.43
N ALA A 34 -12.67 26.82 4.00
CA ALA A 34 -12.98 28.24 4.21
C ALA A 34 -13.22 28.53 5.70
N THR A 35 -12.46 29.45 6.29
CA THR A 35 -12.68 29.93 7.66
C THR A 35 -13.76 31.00 7.66
N THR A 36 -14.97 30.62 8.06
CA THR A 36 -16.04 31.57 8.41
C THR A 36 -15.79 32.10 9.82
N THR A 37 -15.41 33.37 9.93
CA THR A 37 -15.23 34.06 11.21
C THR A 37 -16.56 34.70 11.63
N ALA A 38 -17.46 33.91 12.20
CA ALA A 38 -18.63 34.44 12.88
C ALA A 38 -18.27 34.88 14.31
N PRO A 39 -18.85 35.98 14.84
CA PRO A 39 -18.66 36.37 16.23
C PRO A 39 -19.18 35.26 17.15
N ARG A 40 -18.36 34.90 18.15
CA ARG A 40 -18.73 33.88 19.14
C ARG A 40 -19.77 34.46 20.11
N PRO A 41 -20.93 33.81 20.31
CA PRO A 41 -21.91 34.23 21.31
C PRO A 41 -21.31 34.20 22.72
N ALA A 42 -21.73 35.15 23.56
CA ALA A 42 -21.39 35.16 24.98
C ALA A 42 -21.87 33.86 25.66
N ALA A 43 -21.03 33.29 26.53
CA ALA A 43 -21.34 32.03 27.19
C ALA A 43 -22.52 32.21 28.16
N ALA A 44 -23.55 31.37 28.02
CA ALA A 44 -24.68 31.33 28.94
C ALA A 44 -24.24 30.86 30.35
N PRO A 45 -24.92 31.29 31.42
CA PRO A 45 -24.62 30.82 32.78
C PRO A 45 -24.79 29.30 32.88
N PRO A 46 -23.94 28.62 33.68
CA PRO A 46 -23.97 27.16 33.77
C PRO A 46 -25.28 26.70 34.40
N VAL A 47 -26.12 26.05 33.61
CA VAL A 47 -27.33 25.36 34.09
C VAL A 47 -26.89 24.05 34.74
N ALA A 48 -27.39 23.78 35.95
CA ALA A 48 -27.11 22.55 36.68
C ALA A 48 -27.77 21.36 35.97
N LEU A 49 -27.00 20.72 35.07
CA LEU A 49 -27.40 19.51 34.38
C LEU A 49 -27.11 18.29 35.26
N PRO A 50 -27.96 17.24 35.22
CA PRO A 50 -27.67 15.99 35.91
C PRO A 50 -26.30 15.47 35.48
N HIS A 51 -25.50 15.06 36.46
CA HIS A 51 -24.14 14.55 36.24
C HIS A 51 -24.19 13.16 35.59
N TYR A 52 -24.47 13.11 34.29
CA TYR A 52 -24.34 11.89 33.51
C TYR A 52 -22.86 11.49 33.50
N LYS A 53 -22.56 10.39 34.19
CA LYS A 53 -21.21 9.81 34.19
C LYS A 53 -20.93 9.23 32.81
N ARG A 54 -19.87 9.72 32.18
CA ARG A 54 -19.38 9.17 30.92
C ARG A 54 -18.85 7.77 31.18
N THR A 55 -19.54 6.75 30.67
CA THR A 55 -19.01 5.38 30.69
C THR A 55 -17.77 5.35 29.80
N ALA A 56 -16.65 4.88 30.36
CA ALA A 56 -15.42 4.72 29.58
C ALA A 56 -15.68 3.70 28.46
N ARG A 57 -15.38 4.08 27.21
CA ARG A 57 -15.45 3.15 26.09
C ARG A 57 -14.48 2.00 26.37
N PRO A 58 -14.90 0.73 26.24
CA PRO A 58 -13.98 -0.39 26.38
C PRO A 58 -12.84 -0.22 25.38
N GLN A 59 -11.62 -0.09 25.90
CA GLN A 59 -10.43 -0.05 25.07
C GLN A 59 -10.20 -1.46 24.53
N PRO A 60 -10.04 -1.64 23.22
CA PRO A 60 -9.71 -2.94 22.67
C PRO A 60 -8.42 -3.42 23.35
N LYS A 61 -8.50 -4.58 24.00
CA LYS A 61 -7.32 -5.24 24.59
C LYS A 61 -6.33 -5.44 23.45
N ARG A 62 -5.06 -5.09 23.66
CA ARG A 62 -3.97 -5.29 22.68
C ARG A 62 -3.89 -6.78 22.35
N THR A 63 -4.65 -7.19 21.35
CA THR A 63 -4.72 -8.54 20.83
C THR A 63 -3.89 -8.55 19.56
N SER A 64 -3.15 -9.64 19.33
CA SER A 64 -2.43 -9.82 18.08
C SER A 64 -3.43 -9.76 16.93
N SER A 65 -3.11 -8.99 15.88
CA SER A 65 -3.93 -8.97 14.66
C SER A 65 -3.97 -10.38 14.08
N PRO A 66 -5.14 -10.87 13.62
CA PRO A 66 -5.25 -12.19 13.01
C PRO A 66 -4.32 -12.34 11.80
N VAL A 67 -4.09 -11.24 11.07
CA VAL A 67 -3.15 -11.18 9.94
C VAL A 67 -1.71 -11.38 10.41
N THR A 68 -1.30 -10.71 11.49
CA THR A 68 0.03 -10.88 12.07
C THR A 68 0.24 -12.32 12.55
N THR A 69 -0.76 -12.91 13.21
CA THR A 69 -0.71 -14.31 13.63
C THR A 69 -0.60 -15.26 12.44
N MET A 70 -1.41 -15.07 11.41
CA MET A 70 -1.35 -15.86 10.18
C MET A 70 0.00 -15.73 9.48
N LEU A 71 0.55 -14.51 9.42
CA LEU A 71 1.86 -14.26 8.84
C LEU A 71 2.96 -14.98 9.63
N LEU A 72 2.95 -14.91 10.96
CA LEU A 72 3.93 -15.64 11.79
C LEU A 72 3.87 -17.16 11.58
N ILE A 73 2.68 -17.71 11.33
CA ILE A 73 2.49 -19.14 11.06
C ILE A 73 2.97 -19.52 9.66
N THR A 74 2.64 -18.72 8.64
CA THR A 74 2.85 -19.09 7.22
C THR A 74 4.15 -18.57 6.63
N ALA A 75 4.69 -17.46 7.13
CA ALA A 75 5.88 -16.82 6.60
C ALA A 75 7.11 -17.72 6.54
N PRO A 76 7.43 -18.57 7.54
CA PRO A 76 8.63 -19.42 7.47
C PRO A 76 8.62 -20.34 6.24
N ALA A 77 7.47 -20.91 5.90
CA ALA A 77 7.31 -21.76 4.72
C ALA A 77 7.41 -20.97 3.41
N VAL A 78 6.80 -19.77 3.36
CA VAL A 78 6.89 -18.88 2.20
C VAL A 78 8.33 -18.40 1.97
N ILE A 79 9.06 -18.07 3.04
CA ILE A 79 10.47 -17.66 2.96
C ILE A 79 11.34 -18.84 2.52
N ALA A 80 11.14 -20.03 3.10
CA ALA A 80 11.89 -21.24 2.69
C ALA A 80 11.66 -21.59 1.22
N THR A 81 10.41 -21.52 0.75
CA THR A 81 10.08 -21.76 -0.66
C THR A 81 10.60 -20.67 -1.58
N ALA A 82 10.65 -19.41 -1.15
CA ALA A 82 11.28 -18.33 -1.92
C ALA A 82 12.80 -18.53 -2.07
N ILE A 83 13.47 -19.09 -1.05
CA ILE A 83 14.91 -19.40 -1.10
C ILE A 83 15.18 -20.64 -1.98
N LEU A 84 14.38 -21.69 -1.85
CA LEU A 84 14.57 -22.95 -2.56
C LEU A 84 14.07 -22.93 -4.00
N ARG A 85 13.15 -22.03 -4.36
CA ARG A 85 12.64 -21.95 -5.73
C ARG A 85 13.77 -21.51 -6.65
N PRO A 86 14.20 -22.36 -7.61
CA PRO A 86 15.19 -21.98 -8.59
C PRO A 86 14.66 -20.75 -9.34
N ARG A 87 15.41 -19.65 -9.30
CA ARG A 87 15.13 -18.45 -10.08
C ARG A 87 15.55 -18.57 -11.55
N SER A 88 15.92 -19.76 -12.00
CA SER A 88 16.38 -20.00 -13.37
C SER A 88 15.24 -20.48 -14.26
N ARG A 89 14.93 -19.69 -15.29
CA ARG A 89 14.50 -20.20 -16.59
C ARG A 89 15.52 -19.75 -17.63
#